data_AF-U2TBQ0-F1
#
_entry.id   AF-U2TBQ0-F1
#
_cell.length_a   1.000
_cell.length_b   1.000
_cell.length_c   1.000
_cell.angle_alpha   90.00
_cell.angle_beta   90.00
_cell.angle_gamma   90.00
#
_symmetry.space_group_name_H-M   'P 1'
#
loop_
_entity.id
_entity.type
_entity.pdbx_description
1 polymer ?
#
loop_
_entity_poly.entity_id
_entity_poly.type
_entity_poly.pdbx_seq_one_letter_code
_entity_poly.pdbx_strand_id
1 'polypeptide(L)'
;MQAGKLFLGTQPLLPIQDHQAASRLPEERKTAASCSFASVLEKEQQRYVRFSQHAVQRLNERGIAFTEGELMQLDAAVEKMAAKGAKESLVCLHDAALIVSVPNRTVITAMDGIGAKESIFTNIDSAAIL
;
A
#
# COMPACT_ATOMS: atom_id res chain seq x y z
N MET A 1 2.64 -52.10 46.55
CA MET A 1 1.99 -51.13 45.65
C MET A 1 1.43 -49.98 46.48
N GLN A 2 2.18 -48.91 46.73
CA GLN A 2 1.62 -47.61 47.09
C GLN A 2 2.54 -46.53 46.51
N ALA A 3 1.99 -45.76 45.57
CA ALA A 3 2.68 -44.76 44.78
C ALA A 3 2.88 -43.48 45.59
N GLY A 4 4.12 -43.00 45.68
CA GLY A 4 4.44 -41.69 46.21
C GLY A 4 3.94 -40.60 45.26
N LYS A 5 2.93 -39.84 45.68
CA LYS A 5 2.46 -38.67 44.93
C LYS A 5 3.43 -37.51 45.17
N LEU A 6 4.17 -37.11 44.14
CA LEU A 6 4.97 -35.89 44.13
C LEU A 6 4.02 -34.70 43.91
N PHE A 7 3.87 -33.86 44.91
CA PHE A 7 3.20 -32.56 44.78
C PHE A 7 4.26 -31.51 44.40
N LEU A 8 4.25 -31.04 43.15
CA LEU A 8 4.94 -29.80 42.78
C LEU A 8 4.02 -28.63 43.14
N GLY A 9 4.40 -27.86 44.16
CA GLY A 9 3.75 -26.60 44.48
C GLY A 9 4.02 -25.58 43.38
N THR A 10 3.00 -25.16 42.66
CA THR A 10 3.07 -24.04 41.71
C THR A 10 2.96 -22.73 42.48
N GLN A 11 4.10 -22.07 42.71
CA GLN A 11 4.08 -20.68 43.17
C GLN A 11 3.77 -19.76 41.97
N PRO A 12 2.75 -18.89 42.04
CA PRO A 12 2.53 -17.91 41.00
C PRO A 12 3.63 -16.85 41.03
N LEU A 13 4.16 -16.51 39.86
CA LEU A 13 5.13 -15.43 39.73
C LEU A 13 4.43 -14.08 39.96
N LEU A 14 4.96 -13.29 40.89
CA LEU A 14 4.48 -11.93 41.12
C LEU A 14 5.13 -10.95 40.14
N PRO A 15 4.41 -9.90 39.70
CA PRO A 15 4.98 -8.87 38.84
C PRO A 15 6.06 -8.07 39.57
N ILE A 16 7.17 -7.81 38.87
CA ILE A 16 8.23 -6.91 39.35
C ILE A 16 7.64 -5.49 39.39
N GLN A 17 7.52 -4.91 40.58
CA GLN A 17 7.12 -3.52 40.74
C GLN A 17 8.32 -2.62 40.42
N ASP A 18 8.21 -1.90 39.31
CA ASP A 18 9.18 -0.91 38.84
C ASP A 18 9.17 0.29 39.80
N HIS A 19 10.22 0.43 40.60
CA HIS A 19 10.39 1.59 41.47
C HIS A 19 10.75 2.82 40.62
N GLN A 20 9.89 3.82 40.66
CA GLN A 20 10.14 5.12 40.05
C GLN A 20 11.46 5.71 40.57
N ALA A 21 12.42 5.91 39.68
CA ALA A 21 13.60 6.74 39.93
C ALA A 21 13.59 7.94 38.99
N ALA A 22 13.19 9.08 39.57
CA ALA A 22 13.61 10.43 39.24
C ALA A 22 13.20 11.03 37.88
N SER A 23 12.12 11.82 37.97
CA SER A 23 11.90 13.10 37.30
C SER A 23 13.09 13.66 36.54
N ARG A 24 13.03 13.64 35.21
CA ARG A 24 13.73 14.61 34.36
C ARG A 24 12.69 15.33 33.52
N LEU A 25 12.65 16.65 33.66
CA LEU A 25 11.83 17.58 32.89
C LEU A 25 12.00 17.32 31.38
N PRO A 26 10.96 17.57 30.57
CA PRO A 26 11.08 17.45 29.13
C PRO A 26 11.98 18.59 28.64
N GLU A 27 13.25 18.29 28.40
CA GLU A 27 14.11 19.15 27.61
C GLU A 27 13.57 19.11 26.18
N GLU A 28 12.94 20.21 25.78
CA GLU A 28 12.53 20.51 24.42
C GLU A 28 13.73 20.33 23.49
N ARG A 29 13.91 19.11 22.97
CA ARG A 29 14.78 18.90 21.82
C ARG A 29 14.15 19.67 20.67
N LYS A 30 14.65 20.89 20.45
CA LYS A 30 14.71 21.49 19.13
C LYS A 30 15.40 20.47 18.22
N THR A 31 14.61 19.62 17.58
CA THR A 31 15.09 18.79 16.48
C THR A 31 15.44 19.76 15.37
N ALA A 32 16.75 19.90 15.15
CA ALA A 32 17.29 20.41 13.91
C ALA A 32 16.53 19.77 12.75
N ALA A 33 16.18 20.58 11.75
CA ALA A 33 15.41 20.21 10.57
C ALA A 33 16.16 19.23 9.64
N SER A 34 16.56 18.07 10.16
CA SER A 34 16.89 16.90 9.36
C SER A 34 15.58 16.26 8.91
N CYS A 35 15.35 16.20 7.60
CA CYS A 35 14.17 15.58 6.97
C CYS A 35 13.68 14.37 7.77
N SER A 36 12.45 14.43 8.28
CA SER A 36 11.85 13.31 8.97
C SER A 36 11.70 12.12 8.03
N PHE A 37 11.82 10.88 8.54
CA PHE A 37 11.55 9.68 7.75
C PHE A 37 10.17 9.75 7.07
N ALA A 38 9.18 10.32 7.77
CA ALA A 38 7.85 10.54 7.22
C ALA A 38 7.89 11.41 5.94
N SER A 39 8.67 12.49 5.94
CA SER A 39 8.82 13.38 4.77
C SER A 39 9.51 12.69 3.58
N VAL A 40 10.49 11.82 3.85
CA VAL A 40 11.16 11.05 2.78
C VAL A 40 10.23 9.97 2.23
N LEU A 41 9.53 9.26 3.11
CA LEU A 41 8.56 8.23 2.72
C LEU A 41 7.43 8.80 1.87
N GLU A 42 6.87 9.94 2.28
CA GLU A 42 5.80 10.62 1.54
C GLU A 42 6.27 11.07 0.15
N LYS A 43 7.49 11.61 0.05
CA LYS A 43 8.08 12.05 -1.22
C LYS A 43 8.31 10.89 -2.19
N GLU A 44 8.71 9.73 -1.71
CA GLU A 44 8.90 8.54 -2.55
C GLU A 44 7.56 7.89 -2.95
N GLN A 45 6.52 7.99 -2.12
CA GLN A 45 5.18 7.47 -2.44
C GLN A 45 4.42 8.29 -3.48
N GLN A 46 4.68 9.60 -3.58
CA GLN A 46 3.91 10.50 -4.44
C GLN A 46 4.42 10.60 -5.88
N ARG A 47 5.59 10.05 -6.19
CA ARG A 47 6.27 10.34 -7.46
C ARG A 47 5.69 9.64 -8.68
N TYR A 48 5.27 8.39 -8.55
CA TYR A 48 4.85 7.57 -9.69
C TYR A 48 3.75 6.58 -9.28
N VAL A 49 2.89 6.23 -10.23
CA VAL A 49 1.95 5.13 -10.07
C VAL A 49 2.70 3.82 -9.86
N ARG A 50 2.32 3.12 -8.79
CA ARG A 50 2.91 1.84 -8.39
C ARG A 50 2.14 0.69 -8.99
N PHE A 51 2.80 -0.44 -9.18
CA PHE A 51 2.14 -1.68 -9.60
C PHE A 51 2.09 -2.66 -8.44
N SER A 52 0.91 -3.20 -8.15
CA SER A 52 0.78 -4.31 -7.21
C SER A 52 1.47 -5.56 -7.75
N GLN A 53 1.78 -6.51 -6.88
CA GLN A 53 2.33 -7.80 -7.31
C GLN A 53 1.41 -8.52 -8.30
N HIS A 54 0.09 -8.42 -8.11
CA HIS A 54 -0.89 -9.01 -9.00
C HIS A 54 -0.88 -8.33 -10.38
N ALA A 55 -0.78 -7.01 -10.42
CA ALA A 55 -0.66 -6.27 -11.68
C ALA A 55 0.62 -6.65 -12.43
N VAL A 56 1.77 -6.67 -11.75
CA VAL A 56 3.06 -7.06 -12.34
C VAL A 56 3.01 -8.48 -12.90
N GLN A 57 2.45 -9.43 -12.14
CA GLN A 57 2.29 -10.80 -12.60
C GLN A 57 1.45 -10.87 -13.87
N ARG A 58 0.33 -10.15 -13.92
CA ARG A 58 -0.55 -10.13 -15.10
C ARG A 58 0.06 -9.46 -16.32
N LEU A 59 0.80 -8.38 -16.12
CA LEU A 59 1.56 -7.71 -17.19
C LEU A 59 2.59 -8.67 -17.78
N ASN A 60 3.34 -9.39 -16.94
CA ASN A 60 4.34 -10.37 -17.37
C ASN A 60 3.71 -11.56 -18.09
N GLU A 61 2.62 -12.13 -17.55
CA GLU A 61 1.90 -13.25 -18.15
C GLU A 61 1.39 -12.94 -19.56
N ARG A 62 1.01 -11.68 -19.81
CA ARG A 62 0.49 -11.24 -21.12
C ARG A 62 1.52 -10.53 -21.99
N GLY A 63 2.75 -10.36 -21.51
CA GLY A 63 3.81 -9.64 -22.24
C GLY A 63 3.48 -8.16 -22.48
N ILE A 64 2.69 -7.54 -21.60
CA ILE A 64 2.34 -6.12 -21.70
C ILE A 64 3.44 -5.31 -21.05
N ALA A 65 4.09 -4.45 -21.82
CA ALA A 65 5.08 -3.49 -21.36
C ALA A 65 4.62 -2.07 -21.68
N PHE A 66 4.92 -1.15 -20.78
CA PHE A 66 4.63 0.27 -20.98
C PHE A 66 5.92 1.03 -21.28
N THR A 67 5.84 1.92 -22.24
CA THR A 67 6.86 2.94 -22.48
C THR A 67 6.83 4.02 -21.40
N GLU A 68 7.90 4.79 -21.26
CA GLU A 68 7.95 5.91 -20.32
C GLU A 68 6.84 6.93 -20.59
N GLY A 69 6.54 7.20 -21.87
CA GLY A 69 5.46 8.11 -22.27
C GLY A 69 4.06 7.61 -21.87
N GLU A 70 3.83 6.30 -21.90
CA GLU A 70 2.58 5.67 -21.44
C GLU A 70 2.45 5.74 -19.92
N LEU A 71 3.54 5.51 -19.18
CA LEU A 71 3.55 5.66 -17.72
C LEU A 71 3.26 7.12 -17.30
N MET A 72 3.82 8.10 -18.00
CA MET A 72 3.51 9.51 -17.76
C MET A 72 2.04 9.85 -18.04
N GLN A 73 1.44 9.25 -19.07
CA GLN A 73 0.02 9.43 -19.36
C GLN A 73 -0.86 8.80 -18.27
N LEU A 74 -0.49 7.62 -17.78
CA LEU A 74 -1.15 6.96 -16.67
C LEU A 74 -1.09 7.83 -15.40
N ASP A 75 0.08 8.37 -15.06
CA ASP A 75 0.25 9.29 -13.92
C ASP A 75 -0.65 10.52 -14.05
N ALA A 76 -0.68 11.14 -15.24
CA ALA A 76 -1.52 12.30 -15.50
C ALA A 76 -3.02 11.96 -15.42
N ALA A 77 -3.42 10.77 -15.85
CA ALA A 77 -4.80 10.30 -15.73
C ALA A 77 -5.19 10.05 -14.26
N VAL A 78 -4.31 9.42 -13.48
CA VAL A 78 -4.50 9.23 -12.04
C VAL A 78 -4.62 10.56 -11.30
N GLU A 79 -3.82 11.56 -11.67
CA GLU A 79 -3.92 12.91 -11.10
C GLU A 79 -5.29 13.56 -11.41
N LYS A 80 -5.74 13.48 -12.67
CA LYS A 80 -7.05 14.02 -13.09
C LYS A 80 -8.21 13.31 -12.39
N MET A 81 -8.10 12.01 -12.15
CA MET A 81 -9.10 11.22 -11.44
C MET A 81 -9.09 11.56 -9.94
N ALA A 82 -7.92 11.72 -9.33
CA ALA A 82 -7.77 12.17 -7.95
C ALA A 82 -8.42 13.55 -7.74
N ALA A 83 -8.19 14.49 -8.66
CA ALA A 83 -8.81 15.82 -8.63
C ALA A 83 -10.35 15.77 -8.71
N LYS A 84 -10.92 14.70 -9.28
CA LYS A 84 -12.36 14.47 -9.36
C LYS A 84 -12.91 13.63 -8.20
N GLY A 85 -12.05 13.23 -7.25
CA GLY A 85 -12.44 12.44 -6.09
C GLY A 85 -12.70 10.97 -6.37
N ALA A 86 -12.19 10.45 -7.50
CA ALA A 86 -12.27 9.02 -7.81
C ALA A 86 -11.44 8.19 -6.82
N LYS A 87 -11.91 6.98 -6.51
CA LYS A 87 -11.26 6.05 -5.58
C LYS A 87 -10.71 4.84 -6.31
N GLU A 88 -11.58 4.14 -7.04
CA GLU A 88 -11.25 2.89 -7.73
C GLU A 88 -11.67 3.06 -9.18
N SER A 89 -10.69 3.11 -10.08
CA SER A 89 -10.93 3.55 -11.45
C SER A 89 -10.38 2.58 -12.49
N LEU A 90 -11.12 2.45 -13.58
CA LEU A 90 -10.67 1.73 -14.77
C LEU A 90 -9.95 2.71 -15.70
N VAL A 91 -8.71 2.41 -16.04
CA VAL A 91 -7.93 3.17 -17.03
C VAL A 91 -7.66 2.28 -18.23
N CYS A 92 -8.23 2.63 -19.37
CA CYS A 92 -7.90 2.03 -20.64
C CYS A 92 -6.76 2.82 -21.28
N LEU A 93 -5.63 2.17 -21.51
CA LEU A 93 -4.44 2.75 -22.13
C LEU A 93 -4.05 1.85 -23.30
N HIS A 94 -4.24 2.33 -24.54
CA HIS A 94 -4.12 1.52 -25.75
C HIS A 94 -4.97 0.24 -25.66
N ASP A 95 -4.31 -0.93 -25.74
CA ASP A 95 -4.90 -2.26 -25.63
C ASP A 95 -4.74 -2.85 -24.22
N ALA A 96 -4.54 -2.04 -23.19
CA ALA A 96 -4.51 -2.49 -21.80
C ALA A 96 -5.60 -1.82 -20.98
N ALA A 97 -6.27 -2.58 -20.13
CA ALA A 97 -7.19 -2.09 -19.12
C ALA A 97 -6.60 -2.31 -17.73
N LEU A 98 -6.49 -1.23 -16.96
CA LEU A 98 -5.83 -1.17 -15.67
C LEU A 98 -6.85 -0.76 -14.60
N ILE A 99 -6.96 -1.54 -13.54
CA ILE A 99 -7.74 -1.14 -12.36
C ILE A 99 -6.78 -0.45 -11.39
N VAL A 100 -7.08 0.80 -11.05
CA VAL A 100 -6.19 1.65 -10.26
C VAL A 100 -6.91 2.13 -9.00
N SER A 101 -6.26 1.93 -7.85
CA SER A 101 -6.61 2.61 -6.62
C SER A 101 -5.97 4.00 -6.65
N VAL A 102 -6.78 5.01 -6.94
CA VAL A 102 -6.38 6.41 -7.01
C VAL A 102 -5.81 6.93 -5.68
N PRO A 103 -6.39 6.67 -4.48
CA PRO A 103 -5.84 7.18 -3.23
C PRO A 103 -4.46 6.58 -2.91
N ASN A 104 -4.24 5.33 -3.32
CA ASN A 104 -2.96 4.64 -3.13
C ASN A 104 -2.01 4.81 -4.32
N ARG A 105 -2.44 5.50 -5.37
CA ARG A 105 -1.75 5.62 -6.67
C ARG A 105 -1.18 4.27 -7.15
N THR A 106 -1.97 3.20 -7.01
CA THR A 106 -1.50 1.82 -7.23
C THR A 106 -2.40 1.08 -8.22
N VAL A 107 -1.80 0.52 -9.27
CA VAL A 107 -2.46 -0.42 -10.17
C VAL A 107 -2.66 -1.75 -9.46
N ILE A 108 -3.91 -2.13 -9.26
CA ILE A 108 -4.32 -3.38 -8.61
C ILE A 108 -4.21 -4.54 -9.59
N THR A 109 -4.74 -4.40 -10.80
CA THR A 109 -4.69 -5.44 -11.84
C THR A 109 -4.52 -4.84 -13.22
N ALA A 110 -4.02 -5.66 -14.13
CA ALA A 110 -3.88 -5.35 -15.55
C ALA A 110 -4.47 -6.48 -16.40
N MET A 111 -5.04 -6.11 -17.54
CA MET A 111 -5.60 -7.02 -18.53
C MET A 111 -5.44 -6.43 -19.91
N ASP A 112 -5.43 -7.30 -20.93
CA ASP A 112 -5.39 -6.87 -22.34
C ASP A 112 -6.79 -6.46 -22.83
N GLY A 113 -6.83 -5.73 -23.93
CA GLY A 113 -8.05 -5.20 -24.52
C GLY A 113 -8.98 -6.29 -25.04
N ILE A 114 -8.47 -7.48 -25.31
CA ILE A 114 -9.26 -8.65 -25.70
C ILE A 114 -9.96 -9.23 -24.46
N GLY A 115 -9.25 -9.46 -23.37
CA GLY A 115 -9.81 -9.94 -22.11
C GLY A 115 -10.73 -8.92 -21.44
N ALA A 116 -10.49 -7.62 -21.67
CA ALA A 116 -11.34 -6.55 -21.16
C ALA A 116 -12.72 -6.48 -21.84
N LYS A 117 -12.83 -6.86 -23.13
CA LYS A 117 -14.07 -6.71 -23.92
C LYS A 117 -15.27 -7.51 -23.41
N GLU A 118 -15.04 -8.65 -22.77
CA GLU A 118 -16.11 -9.50 -22.22
C GLU A 118 -16.14 -9.48 -20.68
N SER A 119 -15.25 -8.71 -20.05
CA SER A 119 -15.14 -8.65 -18.59
C SER A 119 -16.12 -7.65 -17.99
N ILE A 120 -16.83 -8.07 -16.92
CA ILE A 120 -17.66 -7.17 -16.11
C ILE A 120 -16.85 -6.71 -14.92
N PHE A 121 -16.66 -5.39 -14.82
CA PHE A 121 -15.99 -4.75 -13.70
C PHE A 121 -17.03 -4.18 -12.75
N THR A 122 -16.85 -4.46 -11.47
CA THR A 122 -17.68 -3.90 -10.41
C THR A 122 -16.80 -3.09 -9.47
N ASN A 123 -17.43 -2.32 -8.58
CA ASN A 123 -16.74 -1.56 -7.55
C ASN A 123 -15.70 -0.55 -8.11
N ILE A 124 -15.99 0.01 -9.28
CA ILE A 124 -15.29 1.14 -9.87
C ILE A 124 -16.23 2.34 -9.93
N ASP A 125 -15.71 3.51 -9.56
CA ASP A 125 -16.47 4.76 -9.49
C ASP A 125 -16.15 5.72 -10.63
N SER A 126 -15.11 5.43 -11.41
CA SER A 126 -14.67 6.26 -12.53
C SER A 126 -13.97 5.43 -13.61
N ALA A 127 -13.98 5.96 -14.83
CA ALA A 127 -13.25 5.38 -15.94
C ALA A 127 -12.57 6.49 -16.77
N ALA A 128 -11.37 6.20 -17.26
CA ALA A 128 -10.62 7.03 -18.19
C ALA A 128 -10.21 6.19 -19.39
N ILE A 129 -10.37 6.75 -20.58
CA ILE A 129 -9.96 6.14 -21.85
C ILE A 129 -8.90 7.06 -22.45
N LEU A 130 -7.72 6.51 -22.72
CA LEU A 130 -6.51 7.20 -23.17
C LEU A 130 -6.06 6.66 -24.52
#